data_AF-A0A098ELF5-F1
#
_entry.id   AF-A0A098ELF5-F1
#
_cell.length_a   1.000
_cell.length_b   1.000
_cell.length_c   1.000
_cell.angle_alpha   90.00
_cell.angle_beta   90.00
_cell.angle_gamma   90.00
#
_symmetry.space_group_name_H-M   'P 1'
#
loop_
_entity.id
_entity.type
_entity.pdbx_description
1 polymer ?
#
loop_
_entity_poly.entity_id
_entity_poly.type
_entity_poly.pdbx_seq_one_letter_code
_entity_poly.pdbx_strand_id
1 'polypeptide(L)'
;MAIPGITFNGVHSSTLPIVMLDSRRPLFAQPKDTYVDIPFRSGSVLVFDPSFNDIEVEVDFLIKTPANSTVYKEARRIAQWLTTHETRRPLVFDDDPTFTYQAKVSNSIDLERVVEWGTFTVVFRCLPHTQEV
;
A
#
# COMPACT_ATOMS: atom_id res chain seq x y z
N MET A 1 -21.45 12.32 -1.57
CA MET A 1 -19.99 12.26 -1.41
C MET A 1 -19.61 10.80 -1.57
N ALA A 2 -18.88 10.44 -2.63
CA ALA A 2 -18.43 9.05 -2.80
C ALA A 2 -17.45 8.72 -1.66
N ILE A 3 -17.56 7.51 -1.12
CA ILE A 3 -16.59 7.03 -0.13
C ILE A 3 -15.32 6.69 -0.92
N PRO A 4 -14.16 7.31 -0.61
CA PRO A 4 -12.94 7.04 -1.34
C PRO A 4 -12.51 5.58 -1.12
N GLY A 5 -12.04 4.94 -2.18
CA GLY A 5 -11.69 3.52 -2.19
C GLY A 5 -10.47 3.22 -3.04
N ILE A 6 -10.16 1.92 -3.10
CA ILE A 6 -9.08 1.39 -3.92
C ILE A 6 -9.57 0.16 -4.68
N THR A 7 -9.06 -0.02 -5.90
CA THR A 7 -9.18 -1.27 -6.64
C THR A 7 -7.85 -2.00 -6.56
N PHE A 8 -7.84 -3.17 -5.93
CA PHE A 8 -6.67 -4.04 -5.87
C PHE A 8 -6.97 -5.37 -6.55
N ASN A 9 -6.10 -5.78 -7.48
CA ASN A 9 -6.25 -7.01 -8.23
C ASN A 9 -7.62 -7.13 -8.93
N GLY A 10 -8.14 -6.01 -9.45
CA GLY A 10 -9.44 -5.92 -10.13
C GLY A 10 -10.67 -5.94 -9.20
N VAL A 11 -10.48 -6.05 -7.88
CA VAL A 11 -11.57 -6.03 -6.90
C VAL A 11 -11.53 -4.71 -6.13
N HIS A 12 -12.64 -3.99 -6.16
CA HIS A 12 -12.78 -2.71 -5.46
C HIS A 12 -13.09 -2.91 -3.97
N SER A 13 -12.54 -2.04 -3.11
CA SER A 13 -12.69 -2.10 -1.65
C SER A 13 -14.15 -2.02 -1.19
N SER A 14 -15.04 -1.37 -1.96
CA SER A 14 -16.48 -1.29 -1.66
C SER A 14 -17.21 -2.64 -1.69
N THR A 15 -16.60 -3.68 -2.27
CA THR A 15 -17.15 -5.05 -2.26
C THR A 15 -16.97 -5.75 -0.90
N LEU A 16 -16.15 -5.15 -0.03
CA LEU A 16 -15.84 -5.62 1.31
C LEU A 16 -16.42 -4.64 2.34
N PRO A 17 -16.67 -5.08 3.59
CA PRO A 17 -17.14 -4.20 4.66
C PRO A 17 -16.00 -3.35 5.23
N ILE A 18 -15.28 -2.63 4.37
CA ILE A 18 -14.17 -1.75 4.74
C ILE A 18 -14.38 -0.33 4.22
N VAL A 19 -13.78 0.62 4.90
CA VAL A 19 -13.70 2.02 4.47
C VAL A 19 -12.25 2.47 4.53
N MET A 20 -11.78 3.12 3.48
CA MET A 20 -10.47 3.77 3.48
C MET A 20 -10.56 5.04 4.33
N LEU A 21 -9.67 5.17 5.31
CA LEU A 21 -9.58 6.35 6.17
C LEU A 21 -8.57 7.34 5.59
N ASP A 22 -7.36 6.85 5.30
CA ASP A 22 -6.24 7.65 4.81
C ASP A 22 -5.34 6.81 3.89
N SER A 23 -4.59 7.48 3.04
CA SER A 23 -3.59 6.87 2.15
C SER A 23 -2.34 7.74 2.09
N ARG A 24 -1.19 7.19 2.53
CA ARG A 24 0.11 7.84 2.48
C ARG A 24 0.88 7.32 1.26
N ARG A 25 1.09 8.19 0.28
CA ARG A 25 1.74 7.89 -1.00
C ARG A 25 2.96 8.79 -1.18
N PRO A 26 4.18 8.25 -1.29
CA PRO A 26 5.35 9.07 -1.63
C PRO A 26 5.22 9.57 -3.07
N LEU A 27 5.49 10.86 -3.28
CA LEU A 27 5.45 11.48 -4.62
C LEU A 27 6.63 11.05 -5.50
N PHE A 28 7.71 10.57 -4.89
CA PHE A 28 8.94 10.21 -5.58
C PHE A 28 9.60 9.02 -4.92
N ALA A 29 10.14 8.13 -5.74
CA ALA A 29 10.90 6.97 -5.27
C ALA A 29 12.32 7.39 -4.88
N GLN A 30 12.87 6.79 -3.83
CA GLN A 30 14.24 7.07 -3.43
C GLN A 30 15.22 6.56 -4.50
N PRO A 31 16.16 7.39 -5.02
CA PRO A 31 17.24 6.92 -5.87
C PRO A 31 18.10 5.87 -5.16
N LYS A 32 18.72 4.95 -5.91
CA LYS A 32 19.67 3.98 -5.36
C LYS A 32 21.11 4.48 -5.23
N ASP A 33 21.29 5.79 -5.38
CA ASP A 33 22.57 6.46 -5.22
C ASP A 33 23.22 6.11 -3.87
N THR A 34 24.50 5.77 -3.90
CA THR A 34 25.28 5.47 -2.71
C THR A 34 26.31 6.56 -2.49
N TYR A 35 26.47 7.01 -1.25
CA TYR A 35 27.48 7.98 -0.86
C TYR A 35 28.58 7.28 -0.07
N VAL A 36 29.81 7.38 -0.56
CA VAL A 36 30.98 6.76 0.09
C VAL A 36 31.79 7.81 0.81
N ASP A 37 31.90 7.67 2.13
CA ASP A 37 32.77 8.49 2.97
C ASP A 37 34.20 7.96 2.95
N ILE A 38 35.15 8.85 2.65
CA ILE A 38 36.58 8.52 2.64
C ILE A 38 37.23 9.21 3.85
N PRO A 39 37.91 8.46 4.75
CA PRO A 39 38.59 9.05 5.90
C PRO A 39 39.54 10.17 5.49
N PHE A 40 39.59 11.23 6.30
CA PHE A 40 40.43 12.42 6.09
C PHE A 40 40.09 13.24 4.83
N ARG A 41 38.95 12.98 4.17
CA ARG A 41 38.42 13.80 3.07
C ARG A 41 37.13 14.47 3.50
N SER A 42 36.97 15.75 3.19
CA SER A 42 35.71 16.46 3.38
C SER A 42 34.71 16.06 2.29
N GLY A 43 33.50 15.70 2.70
CA GLY A 43 32.41 15.28 1.82
C GLY A 43 32.53 13.82 1.37
N SER A 44 31.43 13.32 0.81
CA SER A 44 31.31 11.97 0.28
C SER A 44 31.45 11.95 -1.25
N VAL A 45 31.83 10.80 -1.79
CA VAL A 45 31.82 10.55 -3.23
C VAL A 45 30.48 9.92 -3.61
N LEU A 46 29.75 10.55 -4.54
CA LEU A 46 28.52 10.01 -5.10
C LEU A 46 28.83 8.88 -6.09
N VAL A 47 28.28 7.70 -5.82
CA VAL A 47 28.19 6.57 -6.76
C VAL A 47 26.78 6.58 -7.33
N PHE A 48 26.66 7.06 -8.56
CA PHE A 48 25.39 7.22 -9.26
C PHE A 48 24.80 5.86 -9.66
N ASP A 49 23.52 5.65 -9.35
CA ASP A 49 22.72 4.53 -9.82
C ASP A 49 21.47 5.08 -10.55
N PRO A 50 21.26 4.75 -11.84
CA PRO A 50 20.11 5.25 -12.60
C PRO A 50 18.77 4.63 -12.17
N SER A 51 18.76 3.69 -11.22
CA SER A 51 17.57 2.98 -10.76
C SER A 51 17.02 3.54 -9.45
N PHE A 52 15.73 3.30 -9.24
CA PHE A 52 14.99 3.73 -8.08
C PHE A 52 14.61 2.55 -7.19
N ASN A 53 14.47 2.81 -5.89
CA ASN A 53 13.92 1.86 -4.94
C ASN A 53 12.42 1.68 -5.16
N ASP A 54 11.88 0.56 -4.69
CA ASP A 54 10.42 0.42 -4.58
C ASP A 54 9.86 1.51 -3.66
N ILE A 55 8.62 1.90 -3.90
CA ILE A 55 7.89 2.81 -3.02
C ILE A 55 6.96 2.00 -2.12
N GLU A 56 6.76 2.47 -0.90
CA GLU A 56 5.79 1.91 0.03
C GLU A 56 4.61 2.86 0.12
N VAL A 57 3.42 2.33 -0.16
CA VAL A 57 2.15 3.03 -0.07
C VAL A 57 1.38 2.44 1.10
N GLU A 58 1.12 3.26 2.10
CA GLU A 58 0.36 2.83 3.28
C GLU A 58 -1.10 3.26 3.12
N VAL A 59 -2.02 2.34 3.41
CA VAL A 59 -3.45 2.62 3.39
C VAL A 59 -4.07 2.15 4.69
N ASP A 60 -4.76 3.08 5.36
CA ASP A 60 -5.45 2.82 6.60
C ASP A 60 -6.91 2.48 6.33
N PHE A 61 -7.35 1.33 6.85
CA PHE A 61 -8.71 0.84 6.68
C PHE A 61 -9.43 0.71 8.01
N LEU A 62 -10.74 0.95 7.96
CA LEU A 62 -11.70 0.65 9.00
C LEU A 62 -12.62 -0.50 8.56
N ILE A 63 -12.73 -1.54 9.37
CA ILE A 63 -13.70 -2.62 9.19
C ILE A 63 -15.04 -2.20 9.80
N LYS A 64 -16.08 -2.16 8.96
CA LYS A 64 -17.47 -1.95 9.37
C LYS A 64 -18.18 -3.29 9.50
N THR A 65 -18.05 -3.92 10.66
CA THR A 65 -18.64 -5.24 10.91
C THR A 65 -20.16 -5.21 10.73
N PRO A 66 -20.73 -6.02 9.81
CA PRO A 66 -22.17 -6.12 9.71
C PRO A 66 -22.75 -6.88 10.92
N ALA A 67 -23.99 -6.60 11.30
CA ALA A 67 -24.64 -7.16 12.50
C ALA A 67 -24.64 -8.70 12.58
N ASN A 68 -24.48 -9.38 11.43
CA ASN A 68 -24.54 -10.83 11.31
C ASN A 68 -23.17 -11.49 11.14
N SER A 69 -22.07 -10.74 11.31
CA SER A 69 -20.69 -11.25 11.16
C SER A 69 -19.82 -10.82 12.34
N THR A 70 -18.61 -11.38 12.40
CA THR A 70 -17.59 -10.99 13.39
C THR A 70 -16.45 -10.28 12.69
N VAL A 71 -15.79 -9.36 13.40
CA VAL A 71 -14.61 -8.63 12.90
C VAL A 71 -13.56 -9.61 12.36
N TYR A 72 -13.33 -10.74 13.05
CA TYR A 72 -12.36 -11.76 12.63
C TYR A 72 -12.73 -12.47 11.32
N LYS A 73 -14.03 -12.71 11.08
CA LYS A 73 -14.48 -13.36 9.84
C LYS A 73 -14.26 -12.44 8.64
N GLU A 74 -14.60 -11.15 8.79
CA GLU A 74 -14.35 -10.16 7.74
C GLU A 74 -12.85 -9.89 7.57
N ALA A 75 -12.08 -9.80 8.65
CA ALA A 75 -10.62 -9.66 8.60
C ALA A 75 -9.96 -10.79 7.80
N ARG A 76 -10.41 -12.04 7.97
CA ARG A 76 -9.92 -13.18 7.15
C ARG A 76 -10.29 -13.04 5.68
N ARG A 77 -11.49 -12.56 5.37
CA ARG A 77 -11.93 -12.31 3.98
C ARG A 77 -11.11 -11.20 3.34
N ILE A 78 -10.82 -10.14 4.08
CA ILE A 78 -9.94 -9.05 3.65
C ILE A 78 -8.51 -9.56 3.45
N ALA A 79 -7.99 -10.37 4.37
CA ALA A 79 -6.67 -10.98 4.23
C ALA A 79 -6.57 -11.85 2.98
N GLN A 80 -7.63 -12.60 2.62
CA GLN A 80 -7.68 -13.36 1.36
C GLN A 80 -7.66 -12.44 0.13
N TRP A 81 -8.35 -11.30 0.17
CA TRP A 81 -8.33 -10.32 -0.91
C TRP A 81 -6.94 -9.67 -1.08
N LEU A 82 -6.26 -9.38 0.03
CA LEU A 82 -4.92 -8.78 0.04
C LEU A 82 -3.82 -9.79 -0.30
N THR A 83 -4.07 -11.09 -0.06
CA THR A 83 -3.10 -12.16 -0.35
C THR A 83 -2.91 -12.31 -1.84
N THR A 84 -1.68 -12.07 -2.28
CA THR A 84 -1.24 -12.25 -3.66
C THR A 84 0.05 -13.07 -3.67
N HIS A 85 0.02 -14.21 -4.38
CA HIS A 85 1.09 -15.21 -4.31
C HIS A 85 2.38 -14.72 -4.99
N GLU A 86 2.44 -14.73 -6.31
CA GLU A 86 3.72 -14.69 -7.03
C GLU A 86 4.06 -13.33 -7.65
N THR A 87 3.05 -12.51 -7.97
CA THR A 87 3.27 -11.28 -8.75
C THR A 87 2.66 -10.05 -8.09
N ARG A 88 3.22 -8.89 -8.43
CA ARG A 88 2.61 -7.59 -8.15
C ARG A 88 1.30 -7.50 -8.94
N ARG A 89 0.29 -6.87 -8.35
CA ARG A 89 -1.04 -6.68 -8.93
C ARG A 89 -1.35 -5.20 -9.09
N PRO A 90 -2.22 -4.84 -10.05
CA PRO A 90 -2.65 -3.47 -10.21
C PRO A 90 -3.37 -2.98 -8.96
N LEU A 91 -2.96 -1.81 -8.48
CA LEU A 91 -3.56 -1.03 -7.42
C LEU A 91 -3.92 0.35 -8.00
N VAL A 92 -5.20 0.69 -7.96
CA VAL A 92 -5.75 1.95 -8.47
C VAL A 92 -6.50 2.63 -7.34
N PHE A 93 -6.35 3.94 -7.22
CA PHE A 93 -7.09 4.74 -6.26
C PHE A 93 -8.22 5.51 -6.95
N ASP A 94 -9.36 5.67 -6.28
CA ASP A 94 -10.52 6.35 -6.86
C ASP A 94 -10.30 7.85 -7.10
N ASP A 95 -9.37 8.46 -6.33
CA ASP A 95 -9.01 9.87 -6.49
C ASP A 95 -8.11 10.12 -7.71
N ASP A 96 -7.42 9.07 -8.19
CA ASP A 96 -6.51 9.16 -9.31
C ASP A 96 -6.59 7.91 -10.23
N PRO A 97 -7.71 7.72 -10.95
CA PRO A 97 -8.01 6.49 -11.67
C PRO A 97 -7.15 6.28 -12.92
N THR A 98 -6.45 7.31 -13.40
CA THR A 98 -5.54 7.23 -14.55
C THR A 98 -4.21 6.58 -14.20
N PHE A 99 -3.87 6.47 -12.91
CA PHE A 99 -2.60 5.94 -12.44
C PHE A 99 -2.76 4.56 -11.81
N THR A 100 -1.99 3.59 -12.32
CA THR A 100 -2.00 2.21 -11.82
C THR A 100 -0.65 1.83 -11.23
N TYR A 101 -0.63 1.56 -9.92
CA TYR A 101 0.54 1.02 -9.24
C TYR A 101 0.64 -0.48 -9.44
N GLN A 102 1.86 -0.99 -9.62
CA GLN A 102 2.15 -2.43 -9.55
C GLN A 102 2.58 -2.77 -8.13
N ALA A 103 1.64 -3.24 -7.32
CA ALA A 103 1.76 -3.37 -5.86
C ALA A 103 1.76 -4.83 -5.38
N LYS A 104 2.48 -5.11 -4.31
CA LYS A 104 2.35 -6.34 -3.50
C LYS A 104 2.32 -5.97 -2.03
N VAL A 105 1.46 -6.62 -1.25
CA VAL A 105 1.41 -6.40 0.20
C VAL A 105 2.72 -6.89 0.82
N SER A 106 3.41 -6.01 1.55
CA SER A 106 4.73 -6.28 2.14
C SER A 106 4.70 -6.50 3.64
N ASN A 107 3.67 -6.03 4.35
CA ASN A 107 3.57 -6.14 5.80
C ASN A 107 2.74 -7.35 6.27
N SER A 108 3.04 -7.81 7.49
CA SER A 108 2.06 -8.55 8.30
C SER A 108 1.00 -7.57 8.78
N ILE A 109 -0.26 -7.86 8.50
CA ILE A 109 -1.38 -7.00 8.89
C ILE A 109 -1.82 -7.41 10.29
N ASP A 110 -1.46 -6.60 11.29
CA ASP A 110 -1.97 -6.73 12.64
C ASP A 110 -3.24 -5.91 12.80
N LEU A 111 -4.31 -6.58 13.23
CA LEU A 111 -5.61 -5.92 13.43
C LEU A 111 -5.62 -5.25 14.81
N GLU A 112 -5.70 -3.92 14.83
CA GLU A 112 -5.98 -3.18 16.05
C GLU A 112 -7.50 -3.13 16.26
N ARG A 113 -7.97 -3.67 17.39
CA ARG A 113 -9.39 -3.81 17.69
C ARG A 113 -9.85 -2.74 18.67
N VAL A 114 -10.89 -1.99 18.29
CA VAL A 114 -11.64 -1.10 19.16
C VAL A 114 -13.09 -1.57 19.25
N VAL A 115 -13.37 -2.42 20.25
CA VAL A 115 -14.72 -2.95 20.59
C VAL A 115 -15.40 -3.71 19.44
N GLU A 116 -16.18 -3.02 18.59
CA GLU A 116 -16.93 -3.54 17.43
C GLU A 116 -16.25 -3.21 16.09
N TRP A 117 -15.29 -2.28 16.11
CA TRP A 117 -14.61 -1.75 14.94
C TRP A 117 -13.16 -2.23 14.95
N GLY A 118 -12.60 -2.44 13.78
CA GLY A 118 -11.20 -2.84 13.62
C GLY A 118 -10.51 -1.89 12.66
N THR A 119 -9.37 -1.35 13.05
CA THR A 119 -8.52 -0.57 12.17
C THR A 119 -7.27 -1.37 11.84
N PHE A 120 -6.80 -1.25 10.61
CA PHE A 120 -5.56 -1.88 10.20
C PHE A 120 -4.91 -1.08 9.07
N THR A 121 -3.59 -1.12 9.03
CA THR A 121 -2.79 -0.48 7.99
C THR A 121 -2.23 -1.56 7.06
N VAL A 122 -2.39 -1.34 5.76
CA VAL A 122 -1.80 -2.20 4.73
C VAL A 122 -0.66 -1.43 4.07
N VAL A 123 0.52 -2.05 4.03
CA VAL A 123 1.66 -1.51 3.29
C VAL A 123 1.77 -2.24 1.97
N PHE A 124 1.59 -1.48 0.89
CA PHE A 124 1.74 -1.92 -0.48
C PHE A 124 3.13 -1.50 -0.98
N ARG A 125 3.97 -2.48 -1.28
CA ARG A 125 5.25 -2.25 -1.94
C ARG A 125 5.04 -2.20 -3.45
N CYS A 126 5.25 -1.03 -4.03
CA CYS A 126 4.97 -0.73 -5.43
C CYS A 126 6.25 -0.48 -6.23
N LEU A 127 6.18 -0.67 -7.55
CA LEU A 127 7.27 -0.24 -8.44
C LEU A 127 7.38 1.30 -8.41
N PRO A 128 8.61 1.84 -8.58
CA PRO A 128 8.84 3.29 -8.58
C PRO A 128 8.21 4.02 -9.76
N HIS A 129 8.07 3.33 -10.89
CA HIS A 129 7.45 3.89 -12.08
C HIS A 129 6.03 3.35 -12.19
N THR A 130 5.08 4.26 -12.09
CA THR A 130 3.69 4.01 -12.46
C THR A 130 3.63 3.83 -13.97
N GLN A 131 2.89 2.84 -14.45
CA GLN A 131 2.60 2.77 -15.88
C GLN A 131 1.35 3.62 -16.13
N GLU A 132 1.50 4.72 -16.87
CA GLU A 132 0.36 5.37 -17.52
C GLU A 132 -0.17 4.39 -18.57
N VAL A 133 -1.46 4.09 -18.51
CA VAL A 133 -2.15 3.21 -19.48
C VAL A 133 -2.63 4.03 -20.66
#